data_AF-A0A6P0X9F8-F1
#
_entry.id   AF-A0A6P0X9F8-F1
#
_cell.length_a   1.000
_cell.length_b   1.000
_cell.length_c   1.000
_cell.angle_alpha   90.00
_cell.angle_beta   90.00
_cell.angle_gamma   90.00
#
_symmetry.space_group_name_H-M   'P 1'
#
loop_
_entity.id
_entity.type
_entity.pdbx_description
1 polymer ?
#
loop_
_entity_poly.entity_id
_entity_poly.type
_entity_poly.pdbx_seq_one_letter_code
_entity_poly.pdbx_strand_id
1 'polypeptide(L)'
;KGVFYVLDLVTAQLSPGETDQLLLSTAISDGKKVLVRWEKEGGSAGVRDAEHIKGLLQGFNAIAVRPLGDKLTRAKPLASDASQGKVKLLLGSWNDQYLNALHDFDGSPKPLTNDITDASSGAYANLMDLSRPTEVYPTFTYSSLKGRHY
;
A
#
# COMPACT_ATOMS: atom_id res chain seq x y z
N LYS A 1 -14.45 13.34 8.08
CA LYS A 1 -13.76 13.03 6.81
C LYS A 1 -12.49 13.88 6.77
N GLY A 2 -11.32 13.27 6.59
CA GLY A 2 -10.03 13.95 6.65
C GLY A 2 -9.53 14.43 5.29
N VAL A 3 -8.47 15.25 5.31
CA VAL A 3 -7.65 15.61 4.15
C VAL A 3 -6.38 14.75 4.21
N PHE A 4 -5.97 14.19 3.08
CA PHE A 4 -4.79 13.35 2.94
C PHE A 4 -3.67 14.14 2.27
N TYR A 5 -2.44 13.87 2.69
CA TYR A 5 -1.26 14.53 2.16
C TYR A 5 -0.30 13.48 1.61
N VAL A 6 0.13 13.65 0.35
CA VAL A 6 1.26 12.94 -0.23
C VAL A 6 2.48 13.81 0.01
N LEU A 7 3.42 13.32 0.82
CA LEU A 7 4.58 14.10 1.27
C LEU A 7 5.75 13.99 0.30
N ASP A 8 5.92 12.83 -0.31
CA ASP A 8 7.01 12.51 -1.20
C ASP A 8 6.64 11.38 -2.18
N LEU A 9 7.49 11.23 -3.20
CA LEU A 9 7.55 10.07 -4.06
C LEU A 9 9.02 9.70 -4.26
N VAL A 10 9.36 8.45 -3.94
CA VAL A 10 10.64 7.84 -4.30
C VAL A 10 10.36 6.76 -5.35
N THR A 11 11.00 6.88 -6.52
CA THR A 11 10.80 5.96 -7.64
C THR A 11 12.10 5.81 -8.45
N ALA A 12 12.41 4.59 -8.85
CA ALA A 12 13.60 4.26 -9.63
C ALA A 12 13.41 2.90 -10.33
N GLN A 13 14.17 2.66 -11.40
CA GLN A 13 14.30 1.35 -12.04
C GLN A 13 15.67 0.79 -11.69
N LEU A 14 15.69 -0.22 -10.83
CA LEU A 14 16.90 -0.69 -10.16
C LEU A 14 17.03 -2.21 -10.24
N SER A 15 18.24 -2.71 -10.01
CA SER A 15 18.43 -4.14 -9.76
C SER A 15 17.78 -4.57 -8.43
N PRO A 16 17.50 -5.87 -8.21
CA PRO A 16 16.84 -6.30 -6.98
C PRO A 16 17.55 -5.86 -5.69
N GLY A 17 18.88 -5.93 -5.64
CA GLY A 17 19.65 -5.53 -4.47
C GLY A 17 19.63 -4.01 -4.21
N GLU A 18 19.62 -3.20 -5.26
CA GLU A 18 19.47 -1.75 -5.16
C GLU A 18 18.04 -1.36 -4.74
N THR A 19 17.02 -2.09 -5.21
CA THR A 19 15.63 -1.93 -4.76
C THR A 19 15.48 -2.22 -3.26
N ASP A 20 16.10 -3.29 -2.76
CA ASP A 20 16.09 -3.63 -1.34
C ASP A 20 16.75 -2.52 -0.49
N GLN A 21 17.90 -2.01 -0.95
CA GLN A 21 18.60 -0.91 -0.29
C GLN A 21 17.74 0.36 -0.27
N LEU A 22 17.12 0.70 -1.40
CA LEU A 22 16.24 1.85 -1.51
C LEU A 22 15.05 1.71 -0.53
N LEU A 23 14.35 0.57 -0.56
CA LEU A 23 13.20 0.30 0.30
C LEU A 23 13.55 0.42 1.79
N LEU A 24 14.66 -0.19 2.21
CA LEU A 24 15.11 -0.11 3.60
C LEU A 24 15.51 1.31 3.98
N SER A 25 16.23 2.03 3.10
CA SER A 25 16.65 3.41 3.37
C SER A 25 15.46 4.37 3.52
N THR A 26 14.42 4.21 2.68
CA THR A 26 13.18 4.98 2.77
C THR A 26 12.47 4.67 4.09
N ALA A 27 12.30 3.39 4.45
CA ALA A 27 11.68 3.01 5.72
C ALA A 27 12.44 3.56 6.95
N ILE A 28 13.78 3.57 6.90
CA ILE A 28 14.63 4.17 7.95
C ILE A 28 14.37 5.68 8.05
N SER A 29 14.34 6.38 6.91
CA SER A 29 14.10 7.82 6.85
C SER A 29 12.72 8.21 7.39
N ASP A 30 11.68 7.45 7.03
CA ASP A 30 10.31 7.64 7.49
C ASP A 30 10.15 7.31 8.99
N GLY A 31 10.94 6.34 9.46
CA GLY A 31 10.97 5.89 10.83
C GLY A 31 9.90 4.85 11.19
N LYS A 32 10.10 4.19 12.33
CA LYS A 32 9.36 2.97 12.71
C LYS A 32 7.86 3.14 12.97
N LYS A 33 7.37 4.38 13.11
CA LYS A 33 5.94 4.67 13.32
C LYS A 33 5.16 4.68 12.01
N VAL A 34 5.83 4.82 10.88
CA VAL A 34 5.20 4.84 9.56
C VAL A 34 4.86 3.41 9.16
N LEU A 35 3.67 3.27 8.58
CA LEU A 35 3.16 1.99 8.10
C LEU A 35 3.76 1.72 6.71
N VAL A 36 4.44 0.59 6.56
CA VAL A 36 4.96 0.14 5.27
C VAL A 36 4.04 -0.94 4.72
N ARG A 37 3.49 -0.72 3.52
CA ARG A 37 2.53 -1.64 2.87
C ARG A 37 2.98 -1.89 1.43
N TRP A 38 2.86 -3.12 0.99
CA TRP A 38 3.10 -3.52 -0.40
C TRP A 38 2.10 -4.57 -0.84
N GLU A 39 1.86 -4.69 -2.14
CA GLU A 39 1.00 -5.72 -2.71
C GLU A 39 1.65 -7.11 -2.53
N LYS A 40 0.90 -8.06 -1.98
CA LYS A 40 1.28 -9.48 -2.00
C LYS A 40 0.80 -10.09 -3.30
N GLU A 41 1.71 -10.23 -4.26
CA GLU A 41 1.41 -10.89 -5.52
C GLU A 41 1.05 -12.38 -5.35
N GLY A 42 0.28 -12.89 -6.31
CA GLY A 42 -0.05 -14.31 -6.38
C GLY A 42 1.12 -15.16 -6.87
N GLY A 43 1.01 -16.47 -6.69
CA GLY A 43 2.02 -17.43 -7.14
C GLY A 43 3.22 -17.55 -6.19
N SER A 44 4.13 -18.48 -6.52
CA SER A 44 5.27 -18.82 -5.66
C SER A 44 6.35 -17.73 -5.62
N ALA A 45 6.48 -16.92 -6.68
CA ALA A 45 7.38 -15.77 -6.69
C ALA A 45 6.89 -14.69 -5.72
N GLY A 46 5.65 -14.22 -5.86
CA GLY A 46 5.07 -13.21 -4.98
C GLY A 46 5.03 -13.59 -3.50
N VAL A 47 4.84 -14.87 -3.18
CA VAL A 47 4.93 -15.37 -1.80
C VAL A 47 6.36 -15.25 -1.26
N ARG A 48 7.38 -15.61 -2.05
CA ARG A 48 8.78 -15.49 -1.63
C ARG A 48 9.20 -14.03 -1.47
N ASP A 49 8.80 -13.18 -2.40
CA ASP A 49 9.13 -11.74 -2.35
C ASP A 49 8.48 -11.07 -1.12
N ALA A 50 7.24 -11.43 -0.80
CA ALA A 50 6.58 -10.91 0.39
C ALA A 50 7.26 -11.34 1.70
N GLU A 51 7.73 -12.58 1.81
CA GLU A 51 8.48 -13.02 3.00
C GLU A 51 9.89 -12.41 3.05
N HIS A 52 10.55 -12.23 1.90
CA HIS A 52 11.84 -11.54 1.79
C HIS A 52 11.74 -10.09 2.28
N ILE A 53 10.81 -9.30 1.74
CA ILE A 53 10.60 -7.90 2.14
C ILE A 53 10.26 -7.79 3.63
N LYS A 54 9.46 -8.72 4.14
CA LYS A 54 9.13 -8.78 5.58
C LYS A 54 10.37 -9.03 6.44
N GLY A 55 11.30 -9.86 5.99
CA GLY A 55 12.60 -10.09 6.65
C GLY A 55 13.49 -8.84 6.58
N LEU A 56 13.58 -8.21 5.42
CA LEU A 56 14.34 -6.98 5.19
C LEU A 56 13.88 -5.84 6.11
N LEU A 57 12.57 -5.72 6.32
CA LEU A 57 11.94 -4.67 7.12
C LEU A 57 11.64 -5.10 8.56
N GLN A 58 12.41 -6.04 9.12
CA GLN A 58 12.25 -6.46 10.50
C GLN A 58 12.40 -5.26 11.46
N GLY A 59 11.41 -5.08 12.34
CA GLY A 59 11.39 -3.98 13.31
C GLY A 59 10.70 -2.70 12.81
N PHE A 60 10.19 -2.69 11.58
CA PHE A 60 9.25 -1.69 11.06
C PHE A 60 7.81 -2.21 11.13
N ASN A 61 6.83 -1.30 11.02
CA ASN A 61 5.42 -1.68 10.86
C ASN A 61 5.15 -2.06 9.39
N ALA A 62 5.68 -3.22 8.97
CA ALA A 62 5.70 -3.68 7.59
C ALA A 62 4.73 -4.86 7.38
N ILE A 63 3.77 -4.70 6.47
CA ILE A 63 2.74 -5.72 6.18
C ILE A 63 2.50 -5.83 4.67
N ALA A 64 2.62 -7.05 4.14
CA ALA A 64 2.17 -7.41 2.80
C ALA A 64 0.63 -7.47 2.75
N VAL A 65 0.01 -6.76 1.82
CA VAL A 65 -1.45 -6.64 1.69
C VAL A 65 -1.92 -7.46 0.50
N ARG A 66 -2.87 -8.39 0.72
CA ARG A 66 -3.48 -9.11 -0.39
C ARG A 66 -4.41 -8.17 -1.16
N PRO A 67 -4.20 -7.97 -2.47
CA PRO A 67 -5.07 -7.13 -3.26
C PRO A 67 -6.49 -7.70 -3.36
N LEU A 68 -7.50 -6.83 -3.34
CA LEU A 68 -8.89 -7.17 -3.64
C LEU A 68 -9.34 -6.40 -4.89
N GLY A 69 -9.70 -7.12 -5.94
CA GLY A 69 -10.05 -6.53 -7.25
C GLY A 69 -8.83 -6.08 -8.05
N ASP A 70 -9.06 -5.58 -9.26
CA ASP A 70 -8.02 -5.08 -10.16
C ASP A 70 -7.48 -3.70 -9.76
N LYS A 71 -6.28 -3.35 -10.25
CA LYS A 71 -5.60 -2.08 -9.92
C LYS A 71 -6.45 -0.85 -10.27
N LEU A 72 -7.19 -0.89 -11.39
CA LEU A 72 -8.05 0.21 -11.82
C LEU A 72 -9.19 0.46 -10.83
N THR A 73 -9.85 -0.60 -10.38
CA THR A 73 -10.92 -0.54 -9.39
C THR A 73 -10.40 -0.04 -8.04
N ARG A 74 -9.20 -0.48 -7.62
CA ARG A 74 -8.57 -0.03 -6.36
C ARG A 74 -8.14 1.44 -6.38
N ALA A 75 -7.83 2.01 -7.53
CA ALA A 75 -7.44 3.42 -7.67
C ALA A 75 -8.63 4.41 -7.59
N LYS A 76 -9.86 3.96 -7.91
CA LYS A 76 -11.05 4.83 -7.96
C LYS A 76 -11.33 5.61 -6.67
N PRO A 77 -11.24 5.02 -5.46
CA PRO A 77 -11.47 5.77 -4.22
C PRO A 77 -10.50 6.94 -4.01
N LEU A 78 -9.22 6.76 -4.36
CA LEU A 78 -8.22 7.83 -4.30
C LEU A 78 -8.56 8.94 -5.29
N ALA A 79 -8.86 8.58 -6.55
CA ALA A 79 -9.22 9.54 -7.60
C ALA A 79 -10.48 10.36 -7.25
N SER A 80 -11.49 9.71 -6.64
CA SER A 80 -12.73 10.35 -6.22
C SER A 80 -12.53 11.41 -5.14
N ASP A 81 -11.68 11.14 -4.14
CA ASP A 81 -11.40 12.13 -3.09
C ASP A 81 -10.40 13.20 -3.55
N ALA A 82 -9.49 12.86 -4.47
CA ALA A 82 -8.62 13.83 -5.13
C ALA A 82 -9.41 14.86 -5.95
N SER A 83 -10.41 14.45 -6.73
CA SER A 83 -11.26 15.37 -7.51
C SER A 83 -12.12 16.29 -6.63
N GLN A 84 -12.39 15.89 -5.39
CA GLN A 84 -13.04 16.70 -4.35
C GLN A 84 -12.05 17.60 -3.58
N GLY A 85 -10.77 17.62 -3.97
CA GLY A 85 -9.74 18.43 -3.35
C GLY A 85 -9.29 17.96 -1.97
N LYS A 86 -9.57 16.70 -1.58
CA LYS A 86 -9.19 16.14 -0.27
C LYS A 86 -7.81 15.50 -0.25
N VAL A 87 -7.21 15.27 -1.41
CA VAL A 87 -5.82 14.81 -1.52
C VAL A 87 -4.97 16.02 -1.90
N LYS A 88 -3.94 16.28 -1.09
CA LYS A 88 -2.99 17.38 -1.26
C LYS A 88 -1.60 16.81 -1.46
N LEU A 89 -0.77 17.51 -2.19
CA LEU A 89 0.63 17.16 -2.37
C LEU A 89 1.48 18.21 -1.69
N LEU A 90 2.54 17.80 -1.00
CA LEU A 90 3.64 18.70 -0.67
C LEU A 90 4.35 19.08 -1.98
N LEU A 91 4.75 20.34 -2.11
CA LEU A 91 5.46 20.79 -3.30
C LEU A 91 6.89 20.22 -3.33
N GLY A 92 7.28 19.64 -4.45
CA GLY A 92 8.60 19.07 -4.71
C GLY A 92 8.84 18.83 -6.20
N SER A 93 10.06 18.40 -6.54
CA SER A 93 10.43 18.07 -7.93
C SER A 93 9.74 16.80 -8.46
N TRP A 94 9.15 16.00 -7.56
CA TRP A 94 8.51 14.72 -7.87
C TRP A 94 7.06 14.87 -8.35
N ASN A 95 6.43 16.04 -8.13
CA ASN A 95 5.00 16.23 -8.38
C ASN A 95 4.60 15.99 -9.83
N ASP A 96 5.39 16.47 -10.80
CA ASP A 96 5.05 16.31 -12.23
C ASP A 96 5.04 14.83 -12.63
N GLN A 97 6.06 14.07 -12.24
CA GLN A 97 6.13 12.63 -12.50
C GLN A 97 4.96 11.88 -11.83
N TYR A 98 4.65 12.23 -10.59
CA TYR A 98 3.55 11.63 -9.84
C TYR A 98 2.19 11.91 -10.48
N LEU A 99 1.91 13.16 -10.82
CA LEU A 99 0.63 13.57 -11.42
C LEU A 99 0.47 12.99 -12.83
N ASN A 100 1.53 13.00 -13.64
CA ASN A 100 1.50 12.38 -14.97
C ASN A 100 1.18 10.87 -14.86
N ALA A 101 1.82 10.16 -13.94
CA ALA A 101 1.52 8.74 -13.70
C ALA A 101 0.05 8.52 -13.33
N LEU A 102 -0.51 9.30 -12.40
CA LEU A 102 -1.91 9.14 -11.99
C LEU A 102 -2.91 9.52 -13.10
N HIS A 103 -2.60 10.51 -13.93
CA HIS A 103 -3.47 10.91 -15.06
C HIS A 103 -3.39 9.94 -16.24
N ASP A 104 -2.22 9.34 -16.48
CA ASP A 104 -2.00 8.38 -17.57
C ASP A 104 -2.47 6.96 -17.24
N PHE A 105 -2.89 6.71 -15.99
CA PHE A 105 -3.31 5.39 -15.55
C PHE A 105 -4.71 5.01 -16.05
N ASP A 106 -4.76 4.02 -16.92
CA ASP A 106 -5.99 3.47 -17.53
C ASP A 106 -6.21 1.99 -17.19
N GLY A 107 -5.37 1.42 -16.30
CA GLY A 107 -5.38 0.01 -15.94
C GLY A 107 -4.59 -0.91 -16.89
N SER A 108 -4.08 -0.41 -18.01
CA SER A 108 -3.18 -1.18 -18.87
C SER A 108 -1.77 -1.29 -18.27
N PRO A 109 -0.92 -2.26 -18.70
CA PRO A 109 0.43 -2.43 -18.17
C PRO A 109 1.39 -1.33 -18.65
N LYS A 110 1.78 -0.43 -17.75
CA LYS A 110 2.74 0.67 -17.90
C LYS A 110 3.59 0.73 -16.62
N PRO A 111 4.74 0.03 -16.54
CA PRO A 111 5.41 -0.31 -15.27
C PRO A 111 5.42 0.81 -14.22
N LEU A 112 6.08 1.95 -14.51
CA LEU A 112 6.16 3.07 -13.56
C LEU A 112 4.79 3.67 -13.21
N THR A 113 3.91 3.85 -14.19
CA THR A 113 2.56 4.38 -14.00
C THR A 113 1.73 3.46 -13.10
N ASN A 114 1.79 2.14 -13.32
CA ASN A 114 1.08 1.16 -12.51
C ASN A 114 1.64 1.09 -11.10
N ASP A 115 2.95 1.14 -10.93
CA ASP A 115 3.59 1.04 -9.61
C ASP A 115 3.32 2.28 -8.75
N ILE A 116 3.45 3.48 -9.32
CA ILE A 116 3.12 4.73 -8.63
C ILE A 116 1.64 4.77 -8.22
N THR A 117 0.75 4.35 -9.13
CA THR A 117 -0.69 4.37 -8.86
C THR A 117 -1.10 3.30 -7.84
N ASP A 118 -0.50 2.11 -7.90
CA ASP A 118 -0.76 1.04 -6.94
C ASP A 118 -0.25 1.39 -5.54
N ALA A 119 0.97 1.94 -5.43
CA ALA A 119 1.52 2.42 -4.16
C ALA A 119 0.61 3.50 -3.54
N SER A 120 0.18 4.48 -4.34
CA SER A 120 -0.68 5.58 -3.89
C SER A 120 -2.05 5.10 -3.42
N SER A 121 -2.71 4.27 -4.23
CA SER A 121 -4.05 3.77 -3.91
C SER A 121 -4.04 2.78 -2.75
N GLY A 122 -2.99 1.97 -2.62
CA GLY A 122 -2.76 1.08 -1.48
C GLY A 122 -2.55 1.84 -0.17
N ALA A 123 -1.69 2.87 -0.18
CA ALA A 123 -1.48 3.73 0.98
C ALA A 123 -2.77 4.44 1.41
N TYR A 124 -3.51 5.01 0.45
CA TYR A 124 -4.79 5.65 0.70
C TYR A 124 -5.83 4.69 1.29
N ALA A 125 -5.94 3.47 0.76
CA ALA A 125 -6.85 2.45 1.29
C ALA A 125 -6.51 2.09 2.75
N ASN A 126 -5.22 1.97 3.08
CA ASN A 126 -4.79 1.66 4.45
C ASN A 126 -5.11 2.81 5.42
N LEU A 127 -4.89 4.06 5.03
CA LEU A 127 -5.26 5.22 5.84
C LEU A 127 -6.78 5.34 6.02
N MET A 128 -7.55 5.04 4.97
CA MET A 128 -9.00 5.04 5.04
C MET A 128 -9.54 3.99 6.02
N ASP A 129 -8.95 2.80 6.04
CA ASP A 129 -9.35 1.74 6.99
C ASP A 129 -9.09 2.14 8.44
N LEU A 130 -7.92 2.75 8.72
CA LEU A 130 -7.59 3.29 10.04
C LEU A 130 -8.47 4.45 10.48
N SER A 131 -9.03 5.19 9.53
CA SER A 131 -9.93 6.31 9.81
C SER A 131 -11.36 5.89 10.17
N ARG A 132 -11.70 4.60 9.98
CA ARG A 132 -12.99 4.04 10.41
C ARG A 132 -12.93 3.80 11.91
N PRO A 133 -13.94 4.24 12.70
CA PRO A 133 -14.05 3.79 14.07
C PRO A 133 -14.17 2.26 14.07
N THR A 134 -13.30 1.59 14.83
CA THR A 134 -13.33 0.14 14.99
C THR A 134 -14.68 -0.26 15.59
N GLU A 135 -15.61 -0.73 14.76
CA GLU A 135 -16.65 -1.62 15.28
C GLU A 135 -15.93 -2.88 15.74
N VAL A 136 -15.94 -3.10 17.06
CA VAL A 136 -15.40 -4.30 17.69
C VAL A 136 -16.16 -5.49 17.12
N TYR A 137 -15.57 -6.21 16.16
CA TYR A 137 -16.07 -7.53 15.79
C TYR A 137 -15.89 -8.43 17.01
N PRO A 138 -16.96 -9.09 17.51
CA PRO A 138 -16.82 -10.01 18.63
C PRO A 138 -15.87 -11.13 18.21
N THR A 139 -14.78 -11.28 18.96
CA THR A 139 -13.91 -12.44 18.88
C THR A 139 -14.76 -13.70 19.05
N PHE A 140 -14.94 -14.47 17.99
CA PHE A 140 -15.41 -15.85 18.12
C PHE A 140 -14.30 -16.63 18.84
N THR A 141 -14.41 -16.73 20.17
CA THR A 141 -13.62 -17.68 20.94
C THR A 141 -14.04 -19.08 20.53
N TYR A 142 -13.06 -19.88 20.10
CA TYR A 142 -13.19 -21.29 19.72
C TYR A 142 -13.49 -22.14 20.96
N SER A 143 -14.73 -22.06 21.47
CA SER A 143 -15.18 -22.77 22.68
C SER A 143 -16.63 -23.28 22.55
N SER A 144 -17.02 -23.77 21.37
CA SER A 144 -18.33 -24.43 21.21
C SER A 144 -18.30 -25.74 20.41
N LEU A 145 -17.17 -26.42 20.33
CA LEU A 145 -17.11 -27.80 19.86
C LEU A 145 -16.78 -28.74 21.03
N LYS A 146 -17.72 -28.82 21.97
CA LYS A 146 -17.90 -30.01 22.82
C LYS A 146 -19.37 -30.43 22.74
N GLY A 147 -19.58 -31.66 22.29
CA GLY A 147 -20.84 -32.37 22.50
C GLY A 147 -21.56 -32.76 21.22
N ARG A 148 -21.11 -33.85 20.59
CA ARG A 148 -21.98 -34.99 20.28
C ARG A 148 -21.14 -36.18 19.83
N HIS A 149 -20.91 -37.09 20.78
CA HIS A 149 -20.85 -38.51 20.48
C HIS A 149 -22.28 -38.96 20.16
N TYR A 150 -22.49 -39.55 18.98
CA TYR A 150 -22.96 -40.92 18.72
C TYR A 150 -22.87 -41.13 17.20
#